data_AF-A0A7V7PQE0-F1
#
_entry.id   AF-A0A7V7PQE0-F1
#
_cell.length_a   1.000
_cell.length_b   1.000
_cell.length_c   1.000
_cell.angle_alpha   90.00
_cell.angle_beta   90.00
_cell.angle_gamma   90.00
#
_symmetry.space_group_name_H-M   'P 1'
#
loop_
_entity.id
_entity.type
_entity.pdbx_description
1 polymer ?
#
loop_
_entity_poly.entity_id
_entity_poly.type
_entity_poly.pdbx_seq_one_letter_code
_entity_poly.pdbx_strand_id
1 'polypeptide(L)'
;MGTDGTLFENRDWAVTAEGLEHQPTGYFIEREQLGRKRGDGFLAWPLHMLEKAWIAPDTFAEAFVAAARLFVLPGDALASTFAEAGLTEAASGWRRRTAEIVPHPALSVPDKADKREDHRETAARRRCG
;
A
#
# COMPACT_ATOMS: atom_id res chain seq x y z
N MET A 1 -12.53 -15.00 16.35
CA MET A 1 -11.27 -15.15 15.61
C MET A 1 -11.23 -13.96 14.67
N GLY A 2 -10.50 -12.92 15.08
CA GLY A 2 -10.69 -11.57 14.57
C GLY A 2 -10.09 -11.40 13.18
N THR A 3 -10.90 -10.88 12.28
CA THR A 3 -10.50 -10.14 11.08
C THR A 3 -9.83 -8.81 11.46
N ASP A 4 -8.89 -8.83 12.41
CA ASP A 4 -8.24 -7.65 13.01
C ASP A 4 -6.85 -7.41 12.41
N GLY A 5 -6.67 -7.82 11.14
CA GLY A 5 -5.39 -7.74 10.44
C GLY A 5 -5.50 -7.50 8.94
N THR A 6 -6.70 -7.62 8.36
CA THR A 6 -6.96 -7.39 6.93
C THR A 6 -7.20 -5.90 6.68
N LEU A 7 -6.30 -5.31 5.89
CA LEU A 7 -6.33 -3.90 5.48
C LEU A 7 -7.11 -3.69 4.18
N PHE A 8 -7.19 -4.71 3.33
CA PHE A 8 -7.97 -4.71 2.09
C PHE A 8 -8.35 -6.15 1.72
N GLU A 9 -9.51 -6.35 1.12
CA GLU A 9 -9.97 -7.65 0.62
C GLU A 9 -10.73 -7.46 -0.69
N ASN A 10 -10.50 -8.39 -1.63
CA ASN A 10 -11.34 -8.56 -2.80
C ASN A 10 -11.70 -10.04 -2.99
N ARG A 11 -12.25 -10.38 -4.16
CA ARG A 11 -12.79 -11.71 -4.46
C ARG A 11 -11.81 -12.86 -4.22
N ASP A 12 -10.53 -12.64 -4.49
CA ASP A 12 -9.52 -13.71 -4.49
C ASP A 12 -8.36 -13.42 -3.51
N TRP A 13 -8.21 -12.18 -3.04
CA TRP A 13 -7.04 -11.71 -2.32
C TRP A 13 -7.37 -10.85 -1.09
N ALA A 14 -6.59 -11.03 -0.02
CA ALA A 14 -6.60 -10.22 1.18
C ALA A 14 -5.21 -9.61 1.44
N VAL A 15 -5.15 -8.29 1.63
CA VAL A 15 -3.96 -7.58 2.10
C VAL A 15 -4.04 -7.48 3.61
N THR A 16 -3.02 -7.95 4.31
CA THR A 16 -2.90 -7.83 5.77
C THR A 16 -1.72 -6.92 6.13
N ALA A 17 -1.51 -6.63 7.42
CA ALA A 17 -0.30 -5.91 7.84
C ALA A 17 1.00 -6.66 7.52
N GLU A 18 0.93 -7.99 7.40
CA GLU A 18 2.06 -8.88 7.20
C GLU A 18 2.36 -9.12 5.71
N GLY A 19 1.38 -8.94 4.82
CA GLY A 19 1.57 -9.25 3.40
C GLY A 19 0.28 -9.34 2.59
N LEU A 20 0.33 -10.18 1.56
CA LEU A 20 -0.77 -10.41 0.61
C LEU A 20 -1.09 -11.91 0.58
N GLU A 21 -2.34 -12.27 0.88
CA GLU A 21 -2.83 -13.65 0.94
C GLU A 21 -3.84 -13.93 -0.16
N HIS A 22 -3.69 -15.04 -0.89
CA HIS A 22 -4.69 -15.57 -1.80
C HIS A 22 -5.62 -16.51 -1.04
N GLN A 23 -6.84 -16.05 -0.77
CA GLN A 23 -7.79 -16.78 0.08
C GLN A 23 -8.14 -18.19 -0.44
N PRO A 24 -8.36 -18.41 -1.75
CA PRO A 24 -8.75 -19.72 -2.26
C PRO A 24 -7.67 -20.80 -2.09
N THR A 25 -6.39 -20.43 -2.08
CA THR A 25 -5.28 -21.39 -1.98
C THR A 25 -4.49 -21.30 -0.68
N GLY A 26 -4.71 -20.24 0.12
CA GLY A 26 -3.89 -19.90 1.29
C GLY A 26 -2.47 -19.46 0.93
N TYR A 27 -2.22 -19.03 -0.32
CA TYR A 27 -0.88 -18.62 -0.75
C TYR A 27 -0.54 -17.23 -0.21
N PHE A 28 0.52 -17.11 0.57
CA PHE A 28 0.91 -15.87 1.23
C PHE A 28 2.22 -15.30 0.69
N ILE A 29 2.23 -14.00 0.43
CA ILE A 29 3.39 -13.22 0.01
C ILE A 29 3.71 -12.20 1.11
N GLU A 30 4.88 -12.34 1.74
CA GLU A 30 5.32 -11.44 2.80
C GLU A 30 5.47 -9.99 2.29
N ARG A 31 5.16 -9.03 3.17
CA ARG A 31 5.26 -7.59 2.89
C ARG A 31 6.63 -7.18 2.36
N GLU A 32 7.69 -7.68 2.97
CA GLU A 32 9.08 -7.37 2.58
C GLU A 32 9.39 -7.84 1.16
N GLN A 33 8.69 -8.89 0.71
CA GLN A 33 8.88 -9.48 -0.60
C GLN A 33 8.10 -8.73 -1.69
N LEU A 34 6.96 -8.10 -1.37
CA LEU A 34 6.16 -7.31 -2.32
C LEU A 34 6.94 -6.14 -2.94
N GLY A 35 7.83 -5.51 -2.17
CA GLY A 35 8.69 -4.41 -2.63
C GLY A 35 9.98 -4.87 -3.33
N ARG A 36 10.23 -6.18 -3.42
CA ARG A 36 11.48 -6.72 -3.95
C ARG A 36 11.57 -6.47 -5.45
N LYS A 37 12.56 -5.66 -5.83
CA LYS A 37 12.92 -5.42 -7.22
C LYS A 37 13.83 -6.52 -7.75
N ARG A 38 13.70 -6.82 -9.04
CA ARG A 38 14.64 -7.62 -9.82
C ARG A 38 15.79 -6.72 -10.31
N GLY A 39 16.84 -7.33 -10.86
CA GLY A 39 17.98 -6.60 -11.45
C GLY A 39 17.59 -5.58 -12.53
N ASP A 40 16.42 -5.78 -13.16
CA ASP A 40 15.89 -4.92 -14.22
C ASP A 40 15.05 -3.72 -13.68
N GLY A 41 14.93 -3.56 -12.36
CA GLY A 41 14.16 -2.48 -11.74
C GLY A 41 12.66 -2.74 -11.57
N PHE A 42 12.12 -3.81 -12.19
CA PHE A 42 10.73 -4.27 -12.01
C PHE A 42 10.52 -5.01 -10.68
N LEU A 43 9.28 -5.02 -10.19
CA LEU A 43 8.89 -5.82 -9.04
C LEU A 43 8.83 -7.30 -9.43
N ALA A 44 9.41 -8.17 -8.60
CA ALA A 44 9.55 -9.58 -8.92
C ALA A 44 8.21 -10.34 -8.91
N TRP A 45 7.33 -10.01 -7.96
CA TRP A 45 6.10 -10.77 -7.72
C TRP A 45 5.02 -10.60 -8.78
N PRO A 46 4.71 -9.40 -9.30
CA PRO A 46 3.70 -9.27 -10.33
C PRO A 46 3.98 -10.11 -11.56
N LEU A 47 5.23 -10.12 -12.03
CA LEU A 47 5.64 -10.95 -13.17
C LEU A 47 5.54 -12.44 -12.83
N HIS A 48 6.05 -12.86 -11.67
CA HIS A 48 6.04 -14.27 -11.27
C HIS A 48 4.63 -14.85 -11.06
N MET A 49 3.72 -14.06 -10.50
CA MET A 49 2.35 -14.50 -10.22
C MET A 49 1.53 -14.63 -11.50
N LEU A 50 1.76 -13.79 -12.49
CA LEU A 50 1.03 -13.85 -13.77
C LEU A 50 1.44 -15.03 -14.65
N GLU A 51 2.61 -15.63 -14.41
CA GLU A 51 2.98 -16.91 -15.02
C GLU A 51 2.10 -18.07 -14.52
N LYS A 52 1.36 -17.89 -13.42
CA LYS A 52 0.52 -18.93 -12.84
C LYS A 52 -0.90 -18.86 -13.41
N ALA A 53 -1.33 -19.94 -14.05
CA ALA A 53 -2.65 -20.04 -14.68
C ALA A 53 -3.86 -19.93 -13.71
N TRP A 54 -3.63 -20.08 -12.40
CA TRP A 54 -4.67 -19.93 -11.37
C TRP A 54 -4.84 -18.47 -10.90
N ILE A 55 -4.01 -17.54 -11.37
CA ILE A 55 -4.12 -16.13 -11.04
C ILE A 55 -5.08 -15.42 -11.97
N ALA A 56 -6.11 -14.81 -11.37
CA ALA A 56 -6.97 -13.86 -12.05
C ALA A 56 -6.28 -12.48 -12.07
N PRO A 57 -5.80 -12.01 -13.24
CA PRO A 57 -4.93 -10.83 -13.34
C PRO A 57 -5.58 -9.55 -12.80
N ASP A 58 -6.89 -9.39 -12.99
CA ASP A 58 -7.65 -8.21 -12.54
C ASP A 58 -7.70 -8.12 -11.00
N THR A 59 -8.07 -9.21 -10.34
CA THR A 59 -8.14 -9.28 -8.87
C THR A 59 -6.78 -9.20 -8.19
N PHE A 60 -5.74 -9.78 -8.82
CA PHE A 60 -4.38 -9.68 -8.31
C PHE A 60 -3.84 -8.25 -8.46
N ALA A 61 -4.04 -7.62 -9.62
CA ALA A 61 -3.65 -6.24 -9.86
C ALA A 61 -4.29 -5.30 -8.82
N GLU A 62 -5.58 -5.47 -8.55
CA GLU A 62 -6.31 -4.68 -7.56
C GLU A 62 -5.70 -4.80 -6.16
N ALA A 63 -5.50 -6.02 -5.68
CA ALA A 63 -4.95 -6.26 -4.35
C ALA A 63 -3.47 -5.82 -4.24
N PHE A 64 -2.69 -5.99 -5.31
CA PHE A 64 -1.29 -5.57 -5.35
C PHE A 64 -1.15 -4.04 -5.36
N VAL A 65 -2.03 -3.31 -6.06
CA VAL A 65 -2.04 -1.85 -6.00
C VAL A 65 -2.46 -1.35 -4.62
N ALA A 66 -3.44 -1.99 -3.97
CA ALA A 66 -3.82 -1.68 -2.60
C ALA A 66 -2.63 -1.88 -1.64
N ALA A 67 -1.95 -3.02 -1.71
CA ALA A 67 -0.75 -3.30 -0.95
C ALA A 67 0.38 -2.29 -1.24
N ALA A 68 0.60 -1.95 -2.50
CA ALA A 68 1.62 -0.98 -2.89
C ALA A 68 1.39 0.41 -2.29
N ARG A 69 0.12 0.83 -2.17
CA ARG A 69 -0.23 2.10 -1.50
C ARG A 69 -0.08 2.02 0.01
N LEU A 70 -0.56 0.93 0.63
CA LEU A 70 -0.49 0.73 2.08
C LEU A 70 0.96 0.62 2.58
N PHE A 71 1.83 -0.03 1.80
CA PHE A 71 3.24 -0.23 2.15
C PHE A 71 4.20 0.80 1.54
N VAL A 72 3.67 1.80 0.83
CA VAL A 72 4.45 2.89 0.21
C VAL A 72 5.55 2.34 -0.72
N LEU A 73 5.18 1.36 -1.56
CA LEU A 73 6.07 0.81 -2.58
C LEU A 73 6.37 1.86 -3.67
N PRO A 74 7.54 1.78 -4.32
CA PRO A 74 7.94 2.75 -5.34
C PRO A 74 6.98 2.72 -6.55
N GLY A 75 6.16 3.76 -6.68
CA GLY A 75 5.09 3.85 -7.69
C GLY A 75 5.57 3.84 -9.15
N ASP A 76 6.79 4.32 -9.42
CA ASP A 76 7.42 4.23 -10.74
C ASP A 76 7.70 2.77 -11.13
N ALA A 77 8.26 1.98 -10.21
CA ALA A 77 8.49 0.56 -10.44
C ALA A 77 7.16 -0.20 -10.59
N LEU A 78 6.13 0.19 -9.87
CA LEU A 78 4.79 -0.40 -9.99
C LEU A 78 4.21 -0.18 -11.40
N ALA A 79 4.22 1.06 -11.89
CA ALA A 79 3.70 1.40 -13.22
C ALA A 79 4.46 0.66 -14.33
N SER A 80 5.80 0.69 -14.28
CA SER A 80 6.66 0.02 -15.25
C SER A 80 6.48 -1.50 -15.21
N THR A 81 6.33 -2.09 -14.02
CA THR A 81 6.08 -3.54 -13.89
C THR A 81 4.72 -3.92 -14.44
N PHE A 82 3.69 -3.11 -14.20
CA PHE A 82 2.34 -3.40 -14.69
C PHE A 82 2.25 -3.29 -16.21
N ALA A 83 2.98 -2.35 -16.81
CA ALA A 83 3.08 -2.25 -18.27
C ALA A 83 3.73 -3.52 -18.86
N GLU A 84 4.84 -3.98 -18.27
CA GLU A 84 5.51 -5.23 -18.70
C GLU A 84 4.63 -6.47 -18.46
N ALA A 85 3.91 -6.48 -17.34
CA ALA A 85 2.96 -7.53 -17.00
C ALA A 85 1.67 -7.52 -17.84
N GLY A 86 1.43 -6.52 -18.70
CA GLY A 86 0.19 -6.37 -19.45
C GLY A 86 -1.04 -6.01 -18.60
N LEU A 87 -0.85 -5.48 -17.39
CA LEU A 87 -1.90 -5.12 -16.42
C LEU A 87 -2.33 -3.64 -16.47
N THR A 88 -1.93 -2.90 -17.51
CA THR A 88 -2.16 -1.45 -17.61
C THR A 88 -3.64 -1.07 -17.52
N GLU A 89 -4.54 -1.86 -18.10
CA GLU A 89 -5.98 -1.61 -18.07
C GLU A 89 -6.58 -1.85 -16.68
N ALA A 90 -6.15 -2.94 -16.01
CA ALA A 90 -6.56 -3.24 -14.64
C ALA A 90 -6.10 -2.14 -13.65
N ALA A 91 -4.88 -1.61 -13.82
CA ALA A 91 -4.39 -0.47 -13.04
C ALA A 91 -5.13 0.84 -13.34
N SER A 92 -5.54 1.06 -14.60
CA SER A 92 -6.21 2.29 -15.04
C SER A 92 -7.66 2.37 -14.55
N GLY A 93 -8.38 1.24 -14.51
CA GLY A 93 -9.73 1.15 -13.96
C GLY A 93 -9.79 1.58 -12.48
N TRP A 94 -8.70 1.36 -11.74
CA TRP A 94 -8.67 1.62 -10.30
C TRP A 94 -8.41 3.08 -9.92
N ARG A 95 -7.91 3.97 -10.81
CA ARG A 95 -7.81 5.41 -10.47
C ARG A 95 -9.17 6.02 -10.10
N ARG A 96 -10.30 5.47 -10.59
CA ARG A 96 -11.65 6.02 -10.36
C ARG A 96 -12.39 5.47 -9.13
N ARG A 97 -11.99 4.30 -8.59
CA ARG A 97 -12.79 3.53 -7.61
C ARG A 97 -12.23 3.59 -6.17
N THR A 98 -11.47 4.64 -5.85
CA THR A 98 -10.64 4.76 -4.62
C THR A 98 -11.33 5.45 -3.45
N ALA A 99 -12.57 5.91 -3.61
CA ALA A 99 -13.27 6.65 -2.57
C ALA A 99 -13.75 5.78 -1.38
N GLU A 100 -13.67 4.45 -1.50
CA GLU A 100 -14.26 3.51 -0.52
C GLU A 100 -13.24 2.65 0.22
N ILE A 101 -11.92 2.88 0.00
CA ILE A 101 -10.91 2.23 0.83
C ILE A 101 -10.96 2.92 2.20
N VAL A 102 -11.72 2.35 3.12
CA VAL A 102 -11.77 2.79 4.51
C VAL A 102 -10.39 2.49 5.11
N PRO A 103 -9.58 3.51 5.47
CA PRO A 103 -8.33 3.25 6.14
C PRO A 103 -8.64 2.59 7.49
N HIS A 104 -8.11 1.38 7.71
CA HIS A 104 -8.13 0.77 9.03
C HIS A 104 -7.28 1.63 9.98
N PRO A 105 -7.77 2.03 11.17
CA PRO A 105 -7.11 3.01 12.05
C PRO A 105 -5.78 2.54 12.68
N ALA A 106 -5.27 1.35 12.33
CA ALA A 106 -4.04 0.80 12.91
C ALA A 106 -2.74 1.29 12.25
N LEU A 107 -2.81 1.90 11.06
CA LEU A 107 -1.64 2.55 10.44
C LEU A 107 -1.68 4.06 10.74
N SER A 108 -1.60 4.42 12.03
CA SER A 108 -1.15 5.77 12.39
C SER A 108 0.30 5.91 11.94
N VAL A 109 0.49 6.55 10.79
CA VAL A 109 1.73 7.24 10.45
C VAL A 109 2.11 8.07 11.67
N PRO A 110 3.31 7.97 12.26
CA PRO A 110 3.76 8.99 13.18
C PRO A 110 3.89 10.28 12.36
N ASP A 111 2.84 11.10 12.46
CA ASP A 111 2.83 12.50 12.09
C ASP A 111 4.07 13.15 12.70
N LYS A 112 5.10 13.40 11.88
CA LYS A 112 6.14 14.33 12.26
C LYS A 112 5.55 15.74 12.21
N ALA A 113 4.74 16.07 13.21
CA ALA A 113 4.57 17.44 13.67
C ALA A 113 5.91 17.88 14.26
N ASP A 114 6.77 18.42 13.38
CA ASP A 114 7.88 19.28 13.75
C ASP A 114 7.31 20.42 14.61
N LYS A 115 7.52 20.32 15.93
CA LYS A 115 7.29 21.41 16.87
C LYS A 115 8.21 22.57 16.49
N ARG A 116 7.74 23.50 15.67
CA ARG A 116 8.17 24.89 15.77
C ARG A 116 7.44 25.52 16.96
N GLU A 117 8.05 25.33 18.12
CA GLU A 117 7.65 25.99 19.37
C GLU A 117 7.89 27.50 19.21
N ASP A 118 6.78 28.22 19.21
CA ASP A 118 6.64 29.67 19.25
C ASP A 118 7.32 30.21 20.52
N HIS A 119 8.54 30.72 20.37
CA HIS A 119 9.23 31.47 21.41
C HIS A 119 8.59 32.87 21.51
N ARG A 120 7.35 32.95 22.00
CA ARG A 120 6.77 34.23 22.44
C ARG A 120 7.37 34.59 23.79
N GLU A 121 8.50 35.26 23.71
CA GLU A 121 9.21 35.84 24.84
C GLU A 121 8.27 36.73 25.66
N THR A 122 8.18 36.38 26.93
CA THR A 122 7.28 36.94 27.92
C THR A 122 7.91 38.22 28.49
N ALA A 123 7.59 39.39 27.92
CA ALA A 123 7.95 40.67 28.51
C ALA A 123 6.79 41.23 29.34
N ALA A 124 6.57 40.66 30.52
CA ALA A 124 5.83 41.33 31.60
C ALA A 124 6.84 42.06 32.50
N ARG A 125 7.08 43.34 32.24
CA ARG A 125 7.68 44.24 33.24
C ARG A 125 6.96 45.59 33.29
N ARG A 126 6.13 45.70 34.34
CA ARG A 126 5.90 46.86 35.24
C ARG A 126 5.28 48.11 34.60
N ARG A 127 3.97 48.35 34.80
CA ARG A 127 3.32 49.09 35.91
C ARG A 127 3.78 50.55 36.06
N CYS A 128 2.77 51.43 36.05
CA CYS A 128 2.77 52.88 36.25
C CYS A 128 3.58 53.39 37.44
N GLY A 129 4.04 54.64 37.30
CA GLY A 129 4.63 55.50 38.32
C GLY A 129 5.17 56.76 37.64
#